data_AF-A0AA95NDD8-F1
#
_entry.id   AF-A0AA95NDD8-F1
#
_cell.length_a   1.000
_cell.length_b   1.000
_cell.length_c   1.000
_cell.angle_alpha   90.00
_cell.angle_beta   90.00
_cell.angle_gamma   90.00
#
_symmetry.space_group_name_H-M   'P 1'
#
loop_
_entity.id
_entity.type
_entity.pdbx_description
1 polymer ?
#
loop_
_entity_poly.entity_id
_entity_poly.type
_entity_poly.pdbx_seq_one_letter_code
_entity_poly.pdbx_strand_id
1 'polypeptide(L)'
;MNHITMLKTSLALATTLLLAPMAQATALSKLEYGSAKDKVSADYKIDKAACASQAGNAKDVCVEQARAKEKIAKHELAYNYSGKQEDWTKLEVARAEAAYAVAKERCDDQAGNARDVCRKEAKAVETKALADAKLSKRIVEAKVEALDEKRDADYKVAAEKCEAMAGDAKAGCISAAKAKFGKS
;
A
#
# COMPACT_ATOMS: atom_id res chain seq x y z
N MET A 1 32.53 -60.43 -35.28
CA MET A 1 31.50 -59.81 -36.12
C MET A 1 31.20 -58.41 -35.57
N ASN A 2 31.55 -57.40 -36.36
CA ASN A 2 31.04 -56.03 -36.48
C ASN A 2 31.07 -55.06 -35.27
N HIS A 3 32.18 -54.31 -35.18
CA HIS A 3 32.27 -52.84 -35.30
C HIS A 3 30.97 -52.00 -35.35
N ILE A 4 30.82 -50.94 -34.52
CA ILE A 4 30.99 -49.49 -34.86
C ILE A 4 30.31 -48.50 -33.88
N THR A 5 31.15 -47.57 -33.41
CA THR A 5 30.98 -46.14 -33.01
C THR A 5 30.10 -45.66 -31.85
N MET A 6 30.80 -44.97 -30.94
CA MET A 6 30.31 -43.83 -30.16
C MET A 6 29.69 -42.74 -31.04
N LEU A 7 28.56 -42.19 -30.62
CA LEU A 7 28.05 -40.90 -31.09
C LEU A 7 27.76 -40.01 -29.88
N LYS A 8 28.58 -38.97 -29.71
CA LYS A 8 28.38 -37.89 -28.75
C LYS A 8 27.27 -36.97 -29.26
N THR A 9 26.11 -36.95 -28.61
CA THR A 9 25.09 -35.92 -28.82
C THR A 9 25.22 -34.85 -27.75
N SER A 10 25.95 -33.79 -28.09
CA SER A 10 25.92 -32.51 -27.37
C SER A 10 24.53 -31.88 -27.55
N LEU A 11 23.72 -31.87 -26.49
CA LEU A 11 22.46 -31.12 -26.48
C LEU A 11 22.72 -29.74 -25.88
N ALA A 12 22.82 -28.74 -26.75
CA ALA A 12 22.84 -27.33 -26.37
C ALA A 12 21.45 -26.94 -25.84
N LEU A 13 21.34 -26.72 -24.53
CA LEU A 13 20.11 -26.24 -23.91
C LEU A 13 20.06 -24.71 -24.07
N ALA A 14 19.41 -24.24 -25.13
CA ALA A 14 19.05 -22.84 -25.29
C ALA A 14 17.91 -22.51 -24.31
N THR A 15 18.25 -21.92 -23.16
CA THR A 15 17.27 -21.37 -22.22
C THR A 15 16.64 -20.12 -22.84
N THR A 16 15.50 -20.28 -23.52
CA THR A 16 14.62 -19.18 -23.89
C THR A 16 14.04 -18.56 -22.61
N LEU A 17 14.51 -17.36 -22.27
CA LEU A 17 13.91 -16.51 -21.25
C LEU A 17 12.52 -16.09 -21.75
N LEU A 18 11.47 -16.79 -21.28
CA LEU A 18 10.10 -16.34 -21.41
C LEU A 18 9.94 -15.02 -20.63
N LEU A 19 10.00 -13.90 -21.34
CA LEU A 19 9.48 -12.62 -20.87
C LEU A 19 7.96 -12.79 -20.70
N ALA A 20 7.52 -13.18 -19.50
CA ALA A 20 6.12 -13.05 -19.14
C ALA A 20 5.73 -11.56 -19.24
N PRO A 21 4.56 -11.23 -19.82
CA PRO A 21 4.08 -9.86 -19.79
C PRO A 21 3.91 -9.46 -18.32
N MET A 22 4.59 -8.38 -17.92
CA MET A 22 4.30 -7.76 -16.64
C MET A 22 2.83 -7.36 -16.64
N ALA A 23 2.01 -8.03 -15.82
CA ALA A 23 0.66 -7.59 -15.55
C ALA A 23 0.76 -6.18 -14.96
N GLN A 24 0.51 -5.17 -15.78
CA GLN A 24 0.41 -3.79 -15.31
C GLN A 24 -0.82 -3.75 -14.41
N ALA A 25 -0.63 -3.49 -13.11
CA ALA A 25 -1.72 -3.27 -12.19
C ALA A 25 -2.48 -2.02 -12.64
N THR A 26 -3.54 -2.21 -13.42
CA THR A 26 -4.46 -1.12 -13.79
C THR A 26 -5.19 -0.67 -12.54
N ALA A 27 -5.22 0.64 -12.29
CA ALA A 27 -6.02 1.21 -11.21
C ALA A 27 -7.48 0.74 -11.36
N LEU A 28 -8.10 0.30 -10.26
CA LEU A 28 -9.47 -0.23 -10.27
C LEU A 28 -10.45 0.80 -10.83
N SER A 29 -11.33 0.38 -11.74
CA SER A 29 -12.44 1.23 -12.17
C SER A 29 -13.41 1.44 -11.00
N LYS A 30 -14.24 2.50 -11.10
CA LYS A 30 -15.26 2.80 -10.07
C LYS A 30 -16.26 1.65 -9.87
N LEU A 31 -16.57 0.92 -10.94
CA LEU A 31 -17.47 -0.23 -10.91
C LEU A 31 -16.83 -1.43 -10.20
N GLU A 32 -15.56 -1.73 -10.51
CA GLU A 32 -14.79 -2.79 -9.85
C GLU A 32 -14.57 -2.47 -8.38
N TYR A 33 -14.32 -1.20 -8.03
CA TYR A 33 -14.21 -0.75 -6.65
C TYR A 33 -15.50 -0.99 -5.85
N GLY A 34 -16.66 -0.67 -6.42
CA GLY A 34 -17.96 -0.95 -5.80
C GLY A 34 -18.19 -2.45 -5.59
N SER A 35 -17.97 -3.24 -6.63
CA SER A 35 -18.15 -4.70 -6.59
C SER A 35 -17.20 -5.37 -5.58
N ALA A 36 -15.95 -4.89 -5.50
CA ALA A 36 -14.98 -5.39 -4.54
C ALA A 36 -15.36 -5.04 -3.09
N LYS A 37 -15.96 -3.87 -2.84
CA LYS A 37 -16.51 -3.52 -1.51
C LYS A 37 -17.63 -4.47 -1.10
N ASP A 38 -18.55 -4.77 -2.02
CA ASP A 38 -19.66 -5.69 -1.76
C ASP A 38 -19.14 -7.09 -1.45
N LYS A 39 -18.12 -7.56 -2.20
CA LYS A 39 -17.44 -8.82 -1.93
C LYS A 39 -16.81 -8.85 -0.53
N VAL A 40 -16.06 -7.82 -0.14
CA VAL A 40 -15.45 -7.73 1.21
C VAL A 40 -16.51 -7.82 2.32
N SER A 41 -17.65 -7.15 2.15
CA SER A 41 -18.74 -7.24 3.13
C SER A 41 -19.49 -8.58 3.10
N ALA A 42 -19.54 -9.27 1.96
CA ALA A 42 -20.03 -10.64 1.89
C ALA A 42 -19.08 -11.62 2.60
N ASP A 43 -17.78 -11.50 2.35
CA ASP A 43 -16.74 -12.32 2.98
C ASP A 43 -16.76 -12.14 4.52
N TYR A 44 -16.94 -10.90 5.02
CA TYR A 44 -17.12 -10.66 6.46
C TYR A 44 -18.33 -11.40 7.04
N LYS A 45 -19.47 -11.41 6.34
CA LYS A 45 -20.67 -12.14 6.81
C LYS A 45 -20.39 -13.64 6.91
N ILE A 46 -19.67 -14.20 5.93
CA ILE A 46 -19.27 -15.61 5.90
C ILE A 46 -18.32 -15.91 7.07
N ASP A 47 -17.25 -15.13 7.20
CA ASP A 47 -16.23 -15.31 8.25
C ASP A 47 -16.86 -15.18 9.65
N LYS A 48 -17.74 -14.19 9.86
CA LYS A 48 -18.47 -14.02 11.12
C LYS A 48 -19.41 -15.19 11.40
N ALA A 49 -20.10 -15.70 10.39
CA ALA A 49 -20.98 -16.85 10.56
C ALA A 49 -20.19 -18.12 10.93
N ALA A 50 -18.99 -18.30 10.36
CA ALA A 50 -18.11 -19.41 10.72
C ALA A 50 -17.69 -19.39 12.20
N CYS A 51 -17.63 -18.21 12.83
CA CYS A 51 -17.36 -18.10 14.27
C CYS A 51 -18.47 -18.67 15.16
N ALA A 52 -19.66 -19.02 14.62
CA ALA A 52 -20.77 -19.56 15.42
C ALA A 52 -20.45 -20.92 16.07
N SER A 53 -19.49 -21.68 15.54
CA SER A 53 -19.04 -22.95 16.13
C SER A 53 -18.17 -22.77 17.38
N GLN A 54 -17.75 -21.54 17.68
CA GLN A 54 -16.93 -21.20 18.84
C GLN A 54 -17.79 -20.72 20.01
N ALA A 55 -17.23 -20.72 21.23
CA ALA A 55 -17.89 -20.22 22.42
C ALA A 55 -16.94 -19.40 23.31
N GLY A 56 -17.50 -18.55 24.17
CA GLY A 56 -16.74 -17.66 25.06
C GLY A 56 -15.77 -16.75 24.30
N ASN A 57 -14.64 -16.44 24.92
CA ASN A 57 -13.63 -15.54 24.35
C ASN A 57 -13.12 -16.00 22.96
N ALA A 58 -13.04 -17.31 22.71
CA ALA A 58 -12.64 -17.82 21.40
C ALA A 58 -13.59 -17.36 20.28
N LYS A 59 -14.90 -17.22 20.58
CA LYS A 59 -15.87 -16.65 19.66
C LYS A 59 -15.66 -15.15 19.47
N ASP A 60 -15.41 -14.42 20.55
CA ASP A 60 -15.22 -12.97 20.52
C ASP A 60 -13.96 -12.61 19.70
N VAL A 61 -12.85 -13.30 19.94
CA VAL A 61 -11.62 -13.20 19.14
C VAL A 61 -11.89 -13.52 17.67
N CYS A 62 -12.63 -14.57 17.36
CA CYS A 62 -12.96 -14.93 15.98
C CYS A 62 -13.76 -13.81 15.28
N VAL A 63 -14.79 -13.28 15.95
CA VAL A 63 -15.62 -12.20 15.40
C VAL A 63 -14.81 -10.91 15.22
N GLU A 64 -13.94 -10.56 16.16
CA GLU A 64 -13.06 -9.40 16.03
C GLU A 64 -12.00 -9.59 14.94
N GLN A 65 -11.49 -10.79 14.71
CA GLN A 65 -10.62 -11.08 13.57
C GLN A 65 -11.35 -10.90 12.22
N ALA A 66 -12.60 -11.34 12.12
CA ALA A 66 -13.42 -11.13 10.93
C ALA A 66 -13.67 -9.63 10.68
N ARG A 67 -13.97 -8.85 11.73
CA ARG A 67 -14.12 -7.39 11.65
C ARG A 67 -12.82 -6.69 11.26
N ALA A 68 -11.69 -7.10 11.84
CA ALA A 68 -10.36 -6.61 11.51
C ALA A 68 -10.06 -6.82 10.01
N LYS A 69 -10.30 -8.03 9.50
CA LYS A 69 -10.13 -8.36 8.08
C LYS A 69 -11.01 -7.49 7.18
N GLU A 70 -12.28 -7.32 7.52
CA GLU A 70 -13.19 -6.45 6.74
C GLU A 70 -12.68 -5.00 6.70
N LYS A 71 -12.32 -4.45 7.87
CA LYS A 71 -11.85 -3.06 8.00
C LYS A 71 -10.59 -2.84 7.17
N ILE A 72 -9.58 -3.71 7.32
CA ILE A 72 -8.32 -3.62 6.59
C ILE A 72 -8.58 -3.72 5.09
N ALA A 73 -9.33 -4.72 4.63
CA ALA A 73 -9.62 -4.92 3.21
C ALA A 73 -10.34 -3.71 2.57
N LYS A 74 -11.26 -3.06 3.29
CA LYS A 74 -11.92 -1.83 2.80
C LYS A 74 -10.92 -0.67 2.63
N HIS A 75 -9.95 -0.54 3.54
CA HIS A 75 -8.93 0.51 3.44
C HIS A 75 -7.87 0.19 2.38
N GLU A 76 -7.47 -1.08 2.24
CA GLU A 76 -6.59 -1.53 1.15
C GLU A 76 -7.24 -1.24 -0.21
N LEU A 77 -8.51 -1.56 -0.34
CA LEU A 77 -9.27 -1.29 -1.55
C LEU A 77 -9.37 0.22 -1.84
N ALA A 78 -9.59 1.05 -0.81
CA ALA A 78 -9.60 2.51 -0.96
C ALA A 78 -8.24 3.06 -1.43
N TYR A 79 -7.14 2.58 -0.84
CA TYR A 79 -5.80 2.96 -1.25
C TYR A 79 -5.48 2.50 -2.68
N ASN A 80 -5.82 1.25 -3.03
CA ASN A 80 -5.59 0.71 -4.38
C ASN A 80 -6.41 1.44 -5.45
N TYR A 81 -7.58 1.97 -5.08
CA TYR A 81 -8.41 2.78 -5.98
C TYR A 81 -7.86 4.20 -6.15
N SER A 82 -7.42 4.85 -5.07
CA SER A 82 -7.03 6.26 -5.11
C SER A 82 -5.55 6.49 -5.42
N GLY A 83 -4.67 5.56 -5.04
CA GLY A 83 -3.22 5.73 -5.05
C GLY A 83 -2.70 6.81 -4.09
N LYS A 84 -3.55 7.41 -3.25
CA LYS A 84 -3.21 8.57 -2.43
C LYS A 84 -2.49 8.17 -1.15
N GLN A 85 -1.46 8.93 -0.79
CA GLN A 85 -0.73 8.76 0.47
C GLN A 85 -1.63 8.89 1.72
N GLU A 86 -2.66 9.73 1.64
CA GLU A 86 -3.63 9.88 2.73
C GLU A 86 -4.38 8.57 2.99
N ASP A 87 -4.80 7.86 1.94
CA ASP A 87 -5.53 6.60 2.07
C ASP A 87 -4.61 5.45 2.51
N TRP A 88 -3.33 5.47 2.09
CA TRP A 88 -2.31 4.59 2.67
C TRP A 88 -2.14 4.81 4.17
N THR A 89 -2.10 6.07 4.61
CA THR A 89 -1.98 6.38 6.04
C THR A 89 -3.20 5.87 6.83
N LYS A 90 -4.40 6.04 6.27
CA LYS A 90 -5.64 5.48 6.87
C LYS A 90 -5.60 3.95 6.94
N LEU A 91 -5.04 3.29 5.93
CA LEU A 91 -4.84 1.84 5.94
C LEU A 91 -3.91 1.41 7.09
N GLU A 92 -2.76 2.04 7.26
CA GLU A 92 -1.83 1.70 8.35
C GLU A 92 -2.44 1.95 9.74
N VAL A 93 -3.18 3.05 9.91
CA VAL A 93 -3.96 3.31 11.13
C VAL A 93 -5.00 2.20 11.37
N ALA A 94 -5.75 1.81 10.34
CA ALA A 94 -6.75 0.76 10.45
C ALA A 94 -6.11 -0.60 10.82
N ARG A 95 -4.93 -0.93 10.29
CA ARG A 95 -4.16 -2.14 10.64
C ARG A 95 -3.75 -2.12 12.12
N ALA A 96 -3.23 -1.00 12.61
CA ALA A 96 -2.84 -0.85 14.01
C ALA A 96 -4.03 -1.02 14.97
N GLU A 97 -5.14 -0.32 14.72
CA GLU A 97 -6.34 -0.39 15.55
C GLU A 97 -6.98 -1.79 15.51
N ALA A 98 -7.01 -2.43 14.34
CA ALA A 98 -7.54 -3.78 14.18
C ALA A 98 -6.69 -4.82 14.92
N ALA A 99 -5.36 -4.71 14.83
CA ALA A 99 -4.44 -5.57 15.57
C ALA A 99 -4.60 -5.40 17.08
N TYR A 100 -4.77 -4.16 17.55
CA TYR A 100 -5.04 -3.86 18.95
C TYR A 100 -6.36 -4.47 19.41
N ALA A 101 -7.46 -4.31 18.65
CA ALA A 101 -8.76 -4.87 18.99
C ALA A 101 -8.69 -6.39 19.14
N VAL A 102 -8.08 -7.10 18.20
CA VAL A 102 -7.89 -8.57 18.28
C VAL A 102 -7.01 -8.95 19.48
N ALA A 103 -5.91 -8.25 19.71
CA ALA A 103 -5.03 -8.51 20.85
C ALA A 103 -5.75 -8.27 22.18
N LYS A 104 -6.62 -7.26 22.25
CA LYS A 104 -7.42 -6.92 23.42
C LYS A 104 -8.36 -8.06 23.82
N GLU A 105 -9.07 -8.65 22.87
CA GLU A 105 -9.92 -9.82 23.11
C GLU A 105 -9.09 -11.04 23.51
N ARG A 106 -7.92 -11.25 22.88
CA ARG A 106 -7.02 -12.36 23.28
C ARG A 106 -6.53 -12.21 24.73
N CYS A 107 -6.39 -10.99 25.22
CA CYS A 107 -6.03 -10.75 26.62
C CYS A 107 -7.17 -11.05 27.61
N ASP A 108 -8.42 -11.19 27.15
CA ASP A 108 -9.56 -11.48 28.03
C ASP A 108 -9.57 -12.90 28.61
N ASP A 109 -8.81 -13.82 28.00
CA ASP A 109 -8.56 -15.15 28.56
C ASP A 109 -7.67 -15.12 29.82
N GLN A 110 -6.99 -14.01 30.07
CA GLN A 110 -6.10 -13.85 31.22
C GLN A 110 -6.82 -13.20 32.41
N ALA A 111 -6.25 -13.35 33.60
CA ALA A 111 -6.78 -12.75 34.82
C ALA A 111 -5.72 -11.96 35.60
N GLY A 112 -6.18 -11.03 36.44
CA GLY A 112 -5.34 -10.21 37.31
C GLY A 112 -4.25 -9.44 36.56
N ASN A 113 -3.06 -9.36 37.17
CA ASN A 113 -1.93 -8.62 36.61
C ASN A 113 -1.51 -9.10 35.22
N ALA A 114 -1.66 -10.40 34.90
CA ALA A 114 -1.31 -10.91 33.58
C ALA A 114 -2.15 -10.25 32.48
N ARG A 115 -3.46 -10.16 32.69
CA ARG A 115 -4.38 -9.46 31.77
C ARG A 115 -4.02 -7.98 31.61
N ASP A 116 -3.69 -7.30 32.70
CA ASP A 116 -3.33 -5.88 32.67
C ASP A 116 -2.04 -5.64 31.88
N VAL A 117 -1.03 -6.50 32.08
CA VAL A 117 0.22 -6.47 31.32
C VAL A 117 -0.05 -6.73 29.85
N CYS A 118 -0.79 -7.79 29.51
CA CYS A 118 -1.15 -8.12 28.13
C CYS A 118 -1.83 -6.95 27.41
N ARG A 119 -2.78 -6.28 28.07
CA ARG A 119 -3.48 -5.12 27.52
C ARG A 119 -2.56 -3.91 27.34
N LYS A 120 -1.65 -3.66 28.28
CA LYS A 120 -0.65 -2.58 28.16
C LYS A 120 0.32 -2.84 27.03
N GLU A 121 0.76 -4.08 26.85
CA GLU A 121 1.62 -4.49 25.73
C GLU A 121 0.90 -4.30 24.39
N ALA A 122 -0.35 -4.77 24.27
CA ALA A 122 -1.16 -4.56 23.08
C ALA A 122 -1.32 -3.07 22.75
N LYS A 123 -1.59 -2.23 23.77
CA LYS A 123 -1.71 -0.78 23.60
C LYS A 123 -0.38 -0.12 23.22
N ALA A 124 0.73 -0.61 23.76
CA ALA A 124 2.06 -0.13 23.40
C ALA A 124 2.40 -0.45 21.94
N VAL A 125 2.04 -1.64 21.45
CA VAL A 125 2.17 -2.01 20.02
C VAL A 125 1.34 -1.08 19.14
N GLU A 126 0.06 -0.85 19.48
CA GLU A 126 -0.80 0.09 18.76
C GLU A 126 -0.20 1.49 18.70
N THR A 127 0.25 2.00 19.84
CA THR A 127 0.81 3.35 19.97
C THR A 127 2.06 3.51 19.09
N LYS A 128 2.94 2.50 19.08
CA LYS A 128 4.13 2.48 18.21
C LYS A 128 3.73 2.48 16.74
N ALA A 129 2.82 1.60 16.33
CA ALA A 129 2.36 1.52 14.94
C ALA A 129 1.68 2.82 14.47
N LEU A 130 0.89 3.47 15.31
CA LEU A 130 0.29 4.78 15.00
C LEU A 130 1.33 5.89 14.90
N ALA A 131 2.36 5.87 15.75
CA ALA A 131 3.48 6.80 15.66
C ALA A 131 4.28 6.62 14.37
N ASP A 132 4.55 5.36 13.98
CA ASP A 132 5.25 5.03 12.74
C ASP A 132 4.44 5.47 11.51
N ALA A 133 3.13 5.19 11.47
CA ALA A 133 2.25 5.66 10.40
C ALA A 133 2.25 7.19 10.26
N LYS A 134 2.23 7.91 11.39
CA LYS A 134 2.33 9.38 11.42
C LYS A 134 3.69 9.88 10.95
N LEU A 135 4.77 9.20 11.32
CA LEU A 135 6.12 9.53 10.88
C LEU A 135 6.25 9.33 9.37
N SER A 136 5.80 8.20 8.84
CA SER A 136 5.80 7.92 7.40
C SER A 136 5.03 8.98 6.61
N LYS A 137 3.86 9.40 7.10
CA LYS A 137 3.09 10.51 6.49
C LYS A 137 3.93 11.79 6.40
N ARG A 138 4.54 12.21 7.52
CA ARG A 138 5.37 13.43 7.57
C ARG A 138 6.59 13.36 6.64
N ILE A 139 7.23 12.19 6.55
CA ILE A 139 8.38 12.00 5.66
C ILE A 139 7.96 12.16 4.19
N VAL A 140 6.80 11.61 3.82
CA VAL A 140 6.30 11.75 2.45
C VAL A 140 5.89 13.20 2.15
N GLU A 141 5.20 13.87 3.06
CA GLU A 141 4.86 15.30 2.93
C GLU A 141 6.12 16.16 2.75
N ALA A 142 7.11 16.01 3.63
CA ALA A 142 8.38 16.74 3.56
C ALA A 142 9.15 16.44 2.25
N LYS A 143 9.08 15.20 1.75
CA LYS A 143 9.69 14.84 0.46
C LYS A 143 9.00 15.53 -0.71
N VAL A 144 7.66 15.62 -0.70
CA VAL A 144 6.90 16.33 -1.74
C VAL A 144 7.24 17.82 -1.73
N GLU A 145 7.22 18.45 -0.55
CA GLU A 145 7.59 19.86 -0.38
C GLU A 145 9.02 20.13 -0.90
N ALA A 146 9.99 19.31 -0.50
CA ALA A 146 11.38 19.47 -0.95
C ALA A 146 11.55 19.27 -2.47
N LEU A 147 10.75 18.41 -3.11
CA LEU A 147 10.77 18.25 -4.57
C LEU A 147 10.15 19.46 -5.27
N ASP A 148 9.09 20.02 -4.70
CA ASP A 148 8.43 21.22 -5.22
C ASP A 148 9.35 22.45 -5.15
N GLU A 149 10.01 22.66 -4.01
CA GLU A 149 11.00 23.75 -3.83
C GLU A 149 12.15 23.66 -4.84
N LYS A 150 12.72 22.46 -5.04
CA LYS A 150 13.79 22.25 -6.03
C LYS A 150 13.32 22.60 -7.44
N ARG A 151 12.13 22.13 -7.80
CA ARG A 151 11.50 22.40 -9.10
C ARG A 151 11.18 23.88 -9.29
N ASP A 152 10.79 24.59 -8.24
CA ASP A 152 10.60 26.04 -8.24
C ASP A 152 11.91 26.79 -8.46
N ALA A 153 12.98 26.39 -7.76
CA ALA A 153 14.30 26.99 -7.96
C ALA A 153 14.81 26.78 -9.40
N ASP A 154 14.67 25.56 -9.93
CA ASP A 154 15.07 25.24 -11.31
C ASP A 154 14.23 26.00 -12.34
N TYR A 155 12.92 26.15 -12.09
CA TYR A 155 12.04 26.95 -12.94
C TYR A 155 12.46 28.42 -12.94
N LYS A 156 12.77 29.01 -11.77
CA LYS A 156 13.25 30.40 -11.70
C LYS A 156 14.49 30.59 -12.57
N VAL A 157 15.50 29.71 -12.45
CA VAL A 157 16.70 29.77 -13.30
C VAL A 157 16.37 29.62 -14.78
N ALA A 158 15.44 28.73 -15.15
CA ALA A 158 15.03 28.56 -16.53
C ALA A 158 14.27 29.78 -17.08
N ALA A 159 13.41 30.38 -16.27
CA ALA A 159 12.67 31.59 -16.63
C ALA A 159 13.62 32.77 -16.86
N GLU A 160 14.58 32.98 -15.96
CA GLU A 160 15.64 34.01 -16.09
C GLU A 160 16.44 33.82 -17.40
N LYS A 161 16.78 32.58 -17.77
CA LYS A 161 17.46 32.30 -19.06
C LYS A 161 16.61 32.67 -20.28
N CYS A 162 15.29 32.53 -20.20
CA CYS A 162 14.39 32.94 -21.29
C CYS A 162 14.32 34.46 -21.43
N GLU A 163 14.70 35.24 -20.41
CA GLU A 163 14.63 36.70 -20.47
C GLU A 163 15.62 37.33 -21.44
N ALA A 164 16.68 36.61 -21.81
CA ALA A 164 17.59 37.01 -22.87
C ALA A 164 16.95 37.01 -24.27
N MET A 165 15.74 36.45 -24.42
CA MET A 165 14.98 36.41 -25.67
C MET A 165 13.92 37.50 -25.74
N ALA A 166 13.36 37.74 -26.93
CA ALA A 166 12.28 38.70 -27.14
C ALA A 166 11.15 38.11 -27.98
N GLY A 167 9.96 38.72 -27.90
CA GLY A 167 8.78 38.35 -28.69
C GLY A 167 8.35 36.89 -28.50
N ASP A 168 7.94 36.26 -29.60
CA ASP A 168 7.43 34.88 -29.61
C ASP A 168 8.46 33.86 -29.10
N ALA A 169 9.75 34.11 -29.30
CA ALA A 169 10.81 33.25 -28.78
C ALA A 169 10.83 33.21 -27.25
N LYS A 170 10.68 34.37 -26.59
CA LYS A 170 10.58 34.44 -25.12
C LYS A 170 9.32 33.73 -24.62
N ALA A 171 8.18 34.00 -25.26
CA ALA A 171 6.90 33.38 -24.89
C ALA A 171 6.97 31.84 -25.01
N GLY A 172 7.53 31.33 -26.11
CA GLY A 172 7.74 29.90 -26.32
C GLY A 172 8.68 29.29 -25.28
N CYS A 173 9.79 29.96 -24.97
CA CYS A 173 10.75 29.53 -23.95
C CYS A 173 10.11 29.41 -22.56
N ILE A 174 9.34 30.41 -22.12
CA ILE A 174 8.64 30.38 -20.83
C ILE A 174 7.60 29.26 -20.78
N SER A 175 6.82 29.08 -21.83
CA SER A 175 5.84 27.99 -21.93
C SER A 175 6.51 26.61 -21.84
N ALA A 176 7.64 26.43 -22.52
CA ALA A 176 8.42 25.19 -22.44
C ALA A 176 9.00 24.97 -21.03
N ALA A 177 9.50 26.02 -20.37
CA ALA A 177 9.97 25.95 -18.99
C ALA A 177 8.84 25.57 -18.02
N LYS A 178 7.67 26.21 -18.15
CA LYS A 178 6.48 25.89 -17.37
C LYS A 178 6.06 24.43 -17.55
N ALA A 179 5.99 23.94 -18.78
CA ALA A 179 5.68 22.55 -19.08
C ALA A 179 6.71 21.58 -18.47
N LYS A 180 8.01 21.89 -18.60
CA LYS A 180 9.10 21.08 -18.07
C LYS A 180 9.06 20.95 -16.55
N PHE A 181 8.72 22.03 -15.84
CA PHE A 181 8.73 22.08 -14.39
C PHE A 181 7.31 21.98 -13.78
N GLY A 182 6.30 21.61 -14.56
CA GLY A 182 4.93 21.45 -14.09
C GLY A 182 4.36 22.70 -13.41
N LYS A 183 4.71 23.89 -13.93
CA LYS A 183 4.19 25.17 -13.48
C LYS A 183 3.04 25.61 -14.38
N SER A 184 1.97 26.12 -13.78
CA SER A 184 0.84 26.76 -14.46
C SER A 184 1.09 28.25 -14.64
#